data_AF-A0A937QPA3-F1
#
_entry.id   AF-A0A937QPA3-F1
#
_cell.length_a   1.000
_cell.length_b   1.000
_cell.length_c   1.000
_cell.angle_alpha   90.00
_cell.angle_beta   90.00
_cell.angle_gamma   90.00
#
_symmetry.space_group_name_H-M   'P 1'
#
loop_
_entity.id
_entity.type
_entity.pdbx_description
1 polymer ?
#
loop_
_entity_poly.entity_id
_entity_poly.type
_entity_poly.pdbx_seq_one_letter_code
_entity_poly.pdbx_strand_id
1 'polypeptide(L)'
;MKFKTHAHKLVARICDYCQQNHLPDPGQVRTTKLVYLAECRYYSWEQRLLTNLDWILWHYGPWSPTLDNILKEDFGMPLEQEPEPGQFRPVHWKRPEFEKPKLKFEVVAEGVLLGVLQRFAAMPYNELLDYVYFETEPMRSAVKGKPLDFSSIKRPRRFVDPVSSLPSKLFHELRQRSQQLEVSESSAELIEDATLLELLVRLDEGTDLELPGGKVLVEEDVKSDFRSMLDD
;
A
#
# COMPACT_ATOMS: atom_id res chain seq x y z
N MET A 1 19.66 -22.48 -8.73
CA MET A 1 19.25 -22.88 -7.37
C MET A 1 17.76 -23.28 -7.38
N LYS A 2 17.38 -24.43 -6.82
CA LYS A 2 15.96 -24.83 -6.73
C LYS A 2 15.31 -24.17 -5.51
N PHE A 3 14.33 -23.30 -5.72
CA PHE A 3 13.61 -22.59 -4.65
C PHE A 3 12.67 -23.55 -3.92
N LYS A 4 12.92 -23.76 -2.62
CA LYS A 4 12.26 -24.81 -1.82
C LYS A 4 10.92 -24.37 -1.21
N THR A 5 10.74 -23.06 -0.94
CA THR A 5 9.57 -22.53 -0.21
C THR A 5 8.99 -21.27 -0.86
N HIS A 6 7.81 -20.83 -0.43
CA HIS A 6 7.25 -19.54 -0.88
C HIS A 6 8.14 -18.35 -0.48
N ALA A 7 8.82 -18.40 0.68
CA ALA A 7 9.74 -17.35 1.11
C ALA A 7 10.92 -17.17 0.13
N HIS A 8 11.53 -18.28 -0.30
CA HIS A 8 12.56 -18.30 -1.34
C HIS A 8 12.12 -17.62 -2.63
N LYS A 9 10.89 -17.91 -3.06
CA LYS A 9 10.29 -17.33 -4.26
C LYS A 9 10.07 -15.82 -4.10
N LEU A 10 9.58 -15.38 -2.93
CA LEU A 10 9.39 -13.96 -2.62
C LEU A 10 10.72 -13.19 -2.67
N VAL A 11 11.75 -13.69 -1.99
CA VAL A 11 13.08 -13.05 -1.97
C VAL A 11 13.64 -12.92 -3.39
N ALA A 12 13.59 -13.99 -4.19
CA ALA A 12 14.03 -13.94 -5.58
C ALA A 12 13.25 -12.90 -6.40
N ARG A 13 11.93 -12.82 -6.21
CA ARG A 13 11.10 -11.83 -6.91
C ARG A 13 11.38 -10.39 -6.50
N ILE A 14 11.64 -10.14 -5.22
CA ILE A 14 12.05 -8.82 -4.72
C ILE A 14 13.37 -8.41 -5.39
N CYS A 15 14.35 -9.32 -5.45
CA CYS A 15 15.64 -9.08 -6.10
C CYS A 15 15.48 -8.79 -7.60
N ASP A 16 14.69 -9.61 -8.30
CA ASP A 16 14.36 -9.43 -9.72
C ASP A 16 13.71 -8.06 -9.97
N TYR A 17 12.75 -7.67 -9.12
CA TYR A 17 12.07 -6.38 -9.26
C TYR A 17 13.02 -5.21 -9.07
N CYS A 18 13.85 -5.23 -8.02
CA CYS A 18 14.85 -4.19 -7.82
C CYS A 18 15.82 -4.10 -9.01
N GLN A 19 16.23 -5.25 -9.58
CA GLN A 19 17.06 -5.27 -10.78
C GLN A 19 16.38 -4.62 -11.99
N GLN A 20 15.15 -5.01 -12.30
CA GLN A 20 14.43 -4.54 -13.49
C GLN A 20 14.13 -3.04 -13.43
N ASN A 21 13.95 -2.51 -12.22
CA ASN A 21 13.61 -1.12 -11.99
C ASN A 21 14.83 -0.27 -11.60
N HIS A 22 16.06 -0.79 -11.72
CA HIS A 22 17.31 -0.08 -11.38
C HIS A 22 17.33 0.49 -9.94
N LEU A 23 16.68 -0.22 -9.00
CA LEU A 23 16.71 0.13 -7.59
C LEU A 23 17.99 -0.40 -6.93
N PRO A 24 18.43 0.21 -5.81
CA PRO A 24 19.51 -0.34 -5.00
C PRO A 24 19.21 -1.79 -4.63
N ASP A 25 20.28 -2.59 -4.44
CA ASP A 25 20.08 -3.91 -3.89
C ASP A 25 19.38 -3.80 -2.53
N PRO A 26 18.33 -4.58 -2.29
CA PRO A 26 17.57 -4.38 -1.08
C PRO A 26 18.35 -4.76 0.18
N GLY A 27 19.35 -5.65 0.15
CA GLY A 27 20.00 -6.11 1.40
C GLY A 27 19.04 -6.87 2.33
N GLN A 28 19.54 -7.31 3.48
CA GLN A 28 18.78 -8.21 4.38
C GLN A 28 17.57 -7.55 5.05
N VAL A 29 17.74 -6.35 5.61
CA VAL A 29 16.75 -5.65 6.42
C VAL A 29 15.56 -5.20 5.57
N ARG A 30 15.80 -4.52 4.43
CA ARG A 30 14.74 -4.11 3.51
C ARG A 30 14.04 -5.32 2.92
N THR A 31 14.77 -6.37 2.53
CA THR A 31 14.12 -7.59 2.03
C THR A 31 13.23 -8.19 3.11
N THR A 32 13.69 -8.26 4.36
CA THR A 32 12.88 -8.71 5.50
C THR A 32 11.60 -7.89 5.64
N LYS A 33 11.71 -6.55 5.54
CA LYS A 33 10.56 -5.65 5.65
C LYS A 33 9.58 -5.81 4.49
N LEU A 34 10.07 -5.96 3.27
CA LEU A 34 9.24 -6.16 2.08
C LEU A 34 8.51 -7.52 2.12
N VAL A 35 9.18 -8.59 2.56
CA VAL A 35 8.53 -9.90 2.76
C VAL A 35 7.45 -9.80 3.84
N TYR A 36 7.73 -9.14 4.97
CA TYR A 36 6.74 -8.91 6.02
C TYR A 36 5.53 -8.10 5.54
N LEU A 37 5.73 -7.05 4.74
CA LEU A 37 4.64 -6.27 4.17
C LEU A 37 3.81 -7.08 3.18
N ALA A 38 4.45 -7.97 2.41
CA ALA A 38 3.75 -8.91 1.53
C ALA A 38 2.88 -9.88 2.36
N GLU A 39 3.37 -10.39 3.50
CA GLU A 39 2.57 -11.19 4.44
C GLU A 39 1.35 -10.44 4.95
N CYS A 40 1.55 -9.21 5.45
CA CYS A 40 0.45 -8.39 5.97
C CYS A 40 -0.62 -8.14 4.89
N ARG A 41 -0.17 -7.76 3.69
CA ARG A 41 -1.07 -7.48 2.58
C ARG A 41 -1.79 -8.74 2.11
N TYR A 42 -1.10 -9.88 2.05
CA TYR A 42 -1.70 -11.15 1.66
C TYR A 42 -2.74 -11.63 2.69
N TYR A 43 -2.38 -11.56 3.98
CA TYR A 43 -3.28 -11.92 5.07
C TYR A 43 -4.55 -11.05 5.05
N SER A 44 -4.44 -9.77 4.70
CA SER A 44 -5.62 -8.90 4.57
C SER A 44 -6.65 -9.42 3.57
N TRP A 45 -6.26 -10.18 2.54
CA TRP A 45 -7.20 -10.76 1.57
C TRP A 45 -7.57 -12.20 1.94
N GLU A 46 -6.56 -13.03 2.14
CA GLU A 46 -6.72 -14.49 2.27
C GLU A 46 -6.97 -14.95 3.70
N GLN A 47 -6.71 -14.12 4.71
CA GLN A 47 -6.80 -14.44 6.14
C GLN A 47 -5.98 -15.67 6.54
N ARG A 48 -4.89 -15.88 5.81
CA ARG A 48 -3.84 -16.85 6.08
C ARG A 48 -2.50 -16.25 5.66
N LEU A 49 -1.41 -16.74 6.23
CA LEU A 49 -0.07 -16.32 5.84
C LEU A 49 0.28 -16.87 4.45
N LEU A 50 1.12 -16.11 3.74
CA LEU A 50 1.66 -16.46 2.43
C LEU A 50 2.77 -17.51 2.54
N THR A 51 3.51 -17.46 3.64
CA THR A 51 4.60 -18.37 3.95
C THR A 51 4.43 -18.94 5.37
N ASN A 52 5.30 -19.89 5.72
CA ASN A 52 5.37 -20.45 7.07
C ASN A 52 6.49 -19.82 7.90
N LEU A 53 6.76 -18.51 7.69
CA LEU A 53 7.79 -17.80 8.42
C LEU A 53 7.35 -17.51 9.86
N ASP A 54 8.30 -17.66 10.78
CA ASP A 54 8.17 -17.49 12.22
C ASP A 54 8.47 -16.05 12.64
N TRP A 55 7.51 -15.17 12.39
CA TRP A 55 7.66 -13.74 12.68
C TRP A 55 7.61 -13.44 14.18
N ILE A 56 8.62 -12.72 14.67
CA ILE A 56 8.67 -12.14 16.02
C ILE A 56 9.02 -10.65 15.94
N LEU A 57 8.70 -9.90 17.00
CA LEU A 57 9.27 -8.57 17.19
C LEU A 57 10.70 -8.66 17.73
N TRP A 58 11.67 -8.23 16.94
CA TRP A 58 13.07 -8.18 17.31
C TRP A 58 13.68 -6.81 17.04
N HIS A 59 14.29 -6.20 18.07
CA HIS A 59 14.80 -4.82 18.06
C HIS A 59 13.83 -3.81 17.44
N TYR A 60 14.05 -3.45 16.18
CA TYR A 60 13.37 -2.36 15.46
C TYR A 60 12.35 -2.87 14.44
N GLY A 61 11.83 -4.10 14.59
CA GLY A 61 10.72 -4.53 13.76
C GLY A 61 10.49 -6.04 13.68
N PRO A 62 9.74 -6.48 12.67
CA PRO A 62 9.51 -7.89 12.40
C PRO A 62 10.82 -8.54 11.95
N TRP A 63 11.06 -9.73 12.47
CA TRP A 63 12.19 -10.59 12.13
C TRP A 63 11.74 -12.05 12.16
N SER A 64 12.33 -12.87 11.29
CA SER A 64 12.12 -14.33 11.28
C SER A 64 13.50 -15.01 11.18
N PRO A 65 13.85 -15.90 12.11
CA PRO A 65 15.08 -16.70 12.01
C PRO A 65 15.14 -17.50 10.71
N THR A 66 13.99 -18.05 10.27
CA THR A 66 13.91 -18.80 9.02
C THR A 66 14.25 -17.91 7.83
N LEU A 67 13.70 -16.69 7.77
CA LEU A 67 14.01 -15.76 6.69
C LEU A 67 15.46 -15.29 6.75
N ASP A 68 15.97 -14.95 7.92
CA ASP A 68 17.36 -14.53 8.13
C ASP A 68 18.37 -15.55 7.57
N ASN A 69 18.13 -16.84 7.83
CA ASN A 69 18.93 -17.92 7.27
C ASN A 69 18.82 -18.00 5.74
N ILE A 70 17.62 -17.86 5.17
CA ILE A 70 17.44 -17.83 3.70
C ILE A 70 18.23 -16.67 3.10
N LEU A 71 18.13 -15.47 3.67
CA LEU A 71 18.80 -14.29 3.13
C LEU A 71 20.33 -14.43 3.19
N LYS A 72 20.87 -15.00 4.28
CA LYS A 72 22.31 -15.18 4.50
C LYS A 72 22.89 -16.35 3.71
N GLU A 73 22.37 -17.55 3.92
CA GLU A 73 22.98 -18.79 3.44
C GLU A 73 22.62 -19.06 1.97
N ASP A 74 21.35 -18.84 1.61
CA ASP A 74 20.85 -19.19 0.28
C ASP A 74 21.05 -18.05 -0.73
N PHE A 75 20.91 -16.81 -0.29
CA PHE A 75 21.08 -15.63 -1.15
C PHE A 75 22.37 -14.84 -0.90
N GLY A 76 23.14 -15.08 0.17
CA GLY A 76 24.37 -14.33 0.41
C GLY A 76 24.17 -12.81 0.52
N MET A 77 22.97 -12.38 0.96
CA MET A 77 22.66 -10.96 1.07
C MET A 77 23.52 -10.31 2.15
N PRO A 78 24.01 -9.08 1.92
CA PRO A 78 24.75 -8.35 2.94
C PRO A 78 23.76 -7.81 3.96
N LEU A 79 24.18 -7.74 5.22
CA LEU A 79 23.50 -6.88 6.18
C LEU A 79 23.62 -5.44 5.66
N GLU A 80 22.54 -4.66 5.54
CA GLU A 80 22.71 -3.24 5.26
C GLU A 80 23.59 -2.64 6.36
N GLN A 81 24.75 -2.13 5.97
CA GLN A 81 25.54 -1.27 6.84
C GLN A 81 25.04 0.14 6.56
N GLU A 82 24.45 0.79 7.57
CA GLU A 82 24.34 2.24 7.51
C GLU A 82 25.76 2.80 7.38
N PRO A 83 26.04 3.67 6.39
CA PRO A 83 27.30 4.40 6.41
C PRO A 83 27.33 5.23 7.69
N GLU A 84 28.35 5.00 8.52
CA GLU A 84 28.67 5.90 9.64
C GLU A 84 28.63 7.36 9.14
N PRO A 85 28.04 8.30 9.90
CA PRO A 85 27.97 9.70 9.49
C PRO A 85 29.36 10.21 9.08
N GLY A 86 29.53 10.55 7.80
CA GLY A 86 30.80 11.04 7.25
C GLY A 86 31.72 9.98 6.61
N GLN A 87 31.36 8.70 6.56
CA GLN A 87 32.09 7.67 5.82
C GLN A 87 31.34 7.25 4.55
N PHE A 88 31.78 7.75 3.39
CA PHE A 88 31.48 7.12 2.11
C PHE A 88 32.38 5.90 1.94
N ARG A 89 31.91 4.72 2.37
CA ARG A 89 32.52 3.47 1.91
C ARG A 89 31.81 3.04 0.63
N PRO A 90 32.52 2.90 -0.51
CA PRO A 90 31.97 2.19 -1.64
C PRO A 90 31.79 0.74 -1.22
N VAL A 91 30.55 0.35 -0.92
CA VAL A 91 30.22 -1.05 -0.65
C VAL A 91 30.29 -1.77 -1.99
N HIS A 92 31.46 -2.36 -2.27
CA HIS A 92 31.65 -3.27 -3.39
C HIS A 92 31.00 -4.62 -3.05
N TRP A 93 29.68 -4.66 -3.10
CA TRP A 93 28.96 -5.92 -2.94
C TRP A 93 28.80 -6.61 -4.30
N LYS A 94 29.25 -7.86 -4.35
CA LYS A 94 29.08 -8.71 -5.53
C LYS A 94 27.76 -9.44 -5.39
N ARG A 95 26.83 -9.10 -6.28
CA ARG A 95 25.47 -9.66 -6.30
C ARG A 95 25.52 -11.19 -6.39
N PRO A 96 24.71 -11.93 -5.61
CA PRO A 96 24.51 -13.35 -5.77
C PRO A 96 23.90 -13.61 -7.14
N GLU A 97 24.52 -14.48 -7.93
CA GLU A 97 23.93 -15.02 -9.15
C GLU A 97 22.86 -16.03 -8.75
N PHE A 98 21.60 -15.62 -8.75
CA PHE A 98 20.49 -16.55 -8.64
C PHE A 98 19.89 -16.79 -10.03
N GLU A 99 19.64 -18.06 -10.36
CA GLU A 99 18.93 -18.42 -11.58
C GLU A 99 17.55 -17.77 -11.55
N LYS A 100 17.24 -16.91 -12.54
CA LYS A 100 15.90 -16.33 -12.75
C LYS A 100 14.88 -17.45 -12.70
N PRO A 101 14.09 -17.55 -11.65
CA PRO A 101 13.26 -18.71 -11.53
C PRO A 101 12.03 -18.54 -12.40
N LYS A 102 11.69 -19.61 -13.14
CA LYS A 102 10.35 -19.77 -13.73
C LYS A 102 9.37 -20.05 -12.59
N LEU A 103 9.13 -19.06 -11.74
CA LEU A 103 8.25 -19.21 -10.59
C LEU A 103 6.83 -19.11 -11.08
N LYS A 104 6.13 -20.25 -11.05
CA LYS A 104 4.69 -20.22 -10.89
C LYS A 104 4.43 -19.80 -9.43
N PHE A 105 4.13 -18.52 -9.27
CA PHE A 105 3.55 -17.96 -8.07
C PHE A 105 2.03 -17.98 -8.23
N GLU A 106 1.28 -18.11 -7.13
CA GLU A 106 -0.17 -17.92 -7.17
C GLU A 106 -0.46 -16.48 -7.64
N VAL A 107 -1.42 -16.29 -8.56
CA VAL A 107 -1.70 -14.99 -9.18
C VAL A 107 -1.98 -13.91 -8.13
N VAL A 108 -2.74 -14.25 -7.09
CA VAL A 108 -3.05 -13.35 -5.97
C VAL A 108 -1.78 -12.92 -5.24
N ALA A 109 -0.90 -13.88 -4.94
CA ALA A 109 0.32 -13.62 -4.20
C ALA A 109 1.31 -12.75 -5.02
N GLU A 110 1.36 -12.93 -6.35
CA GLU A 110 2.18 -12.10 -7.23
C GLU A 110 1.65 -10.67 -7.29
N GLY A 111 0.32 -10.50 -7.42
CA GLY A 111 -0.31 -9.18 -7.40
C GLY A 111 -0.10 -8.45 -6.07
N VAL A 112 -0.19 -9.18 -4.95
CA VAL A 112 0.12 -8.63 -3.61
C VAL A 112 1.56 -8.18 -3.52
N LEU A 113 2.51 -9.03 -3.91
CA LEU A 113 3.93 -8.70 -3.86
C LEU A 113 4.24 -7.49 -4.76
N LEU A 114 3.72 -7.46 -5.98
CA LEU A 114 3.93 -6.36 -6.90
C LEU A 114 3.41 -5.04 -6.33
N GLY A 115 2.21 -5.03 -5.74
CA GLY A 115 1.65 -3.84 -5.10
C GLY A 115 2.49 -3.35 -3.92
N VAL A 116 3.07 -4.27 -3.12
CA VAL A 116 4.02 -3.91 -2.06
C VAL A 116 5.30 -3.32 -2.66
N LEU A 117 5.87 -3.95 -3.68
CA LEU A 117 7.11 -3.50 -4.31
C LEU A 117 6.97 -2.13 -4.97
N GLN A 118 5.88 -1.89 -5.70
CA GLN A 118 5.58 -0.59 -6.31
C GLN A 118 5.52 0.54 -5.28
N ARG A 119 5.02 0.25 -4.09
CA ARG A 119 4.85 1.26 -3.03
C ARG A 119 6.10 1.45 -2.17
N PHE A 120 6.79 0.36 -1.84
CA PHE A 120 7.78 0.37 -0.75
C PHE A 120 9.22 0.08 -1.20
N ALA A 121 9.44 -0.52 -2.38
CA ALA A 121 10.79 -0.94 -2.76
C ALA A 121 11.75 0.25 -2.89
N ALA A 122 11.28 1.38 -3.40
CA ALA A 122 12.06 2.62 -3.58
C ALA A 122 12.01 3.59 -2.38
N MET A 123 11.25 3.25 -1.33
CA MET A 123 11.07 4.12 -0.16
C MET A 123 12.39 4.30 0.61
N PRO A 124 12.71 5.50 1.13
CA PRO A 124 13.85 5.70 2.02
C PRO A 124 13.84 4.73 3.20
N TYR A 125 15.02 4.34 3.66
CA TYR A 125 15.15 3.27 4.67
C TYR A 125 14.41 3.59 5.98
N ASN A 126 14.58 4.81 6.50
CA ASN A 126 13.93 5.23 7.74
C ASN A 126 12.40 5.27 7.60
N GLU A 127 11.88 5.77 6.48
CA GLU A 127 10.44 5.79 6.21
C GLU A 127 9.85 4.38 6.12
N LEU A 128 10.58 3.42 5.53
CA LEU A 128 10.17 2.03 5.49
C LEU A 128 10.13 1.40 6.89
N LEU A 129 11.12 1.70 7.73
CA LEU A 129 11.16 1.21 9.10
C LEU A 129 10.01 1.79 9.94
N ASP A 130 9.80 3.10 9.85
CA ASP A 130 8.71 3.79 10.55
C ASP A 130 7.36 3.23 10.12
N TYR A 131 7.13 3.05 8.82
CA TYR A 131 5.89 2.47 8.32
C TYR A 131 5.67 1.05 8.86
N VAL A 132 6.68 0.19 8.80
CA VAL A 132 6.56 -1.18 9.30
C VAL A 132 6.26 -1.18 10.81
N TYR A 133 6.94 -0.33 11.58
CA TYR A 133 6.84 -0.32 13.03
C TYR A 133 5.54 0.32 13.53
N PHE A 134 5.13 1.45 12.98
CA PHE A 134 4.01 2.24 13.48
C PHE A 134 2.69 1.99 12.71
N GLU A 135 2.76 1.61 11.43
CA GLU A 135 1.57 1.55 10.57
C GLU A 135 1.00 0.16 10.33
N THR A 136 1.72 -0.91 10.70
CA THR A 136 1.19 -2.28 10.52
C THR A 136 0.54 -2.83 11.78
N GLU A 137 -0.66 -3.39 11.64
CA GLU A 137 -1.46 -3.87 12.76
C GLU A 137 -0.76 -4.95 13.62
N PRO A 138 -0.05 -5.95 13.05
CA PRO A 138 0.65 -6.95 13.86
C PRO A 138 1.77 -6.35 14.73
N MET A 139 2.35 -5.22 14.31
CA MET A 139 3.41 -4.54 15.04
C MET A 139 2.88 -3.63 16.16
N ARG A 140 1.70 -3.03 15.99
CA ARG A 140 1.08 -2.15 17.01
C ARG A 140 0.78 -2.87 18.32
N SER A 141 0.46 -4.17 18.26
CA SER A 141 0.20 -5.02 19.44
C SER A 141 1.36 -5.97 19.77
N ALA A 142 2.50 -5.83 19.11
CA ALA A 142 3.61 -6.76 19.25
C ALA A 142 4.31 -6.64 20.60
N VAL A 143 4.70 -7.79 21.15
CA VAL A 143 5.54 -7.87 22.35
C VAL A 143 6.91 -8.38 21.94
N LYS A 144 7.96 -7.69 22.40
CA LYS A 144 9.34 -8.03 22.05
C LYS A 144 9.65 -9.51 22.37
N GLY A 145 10.20 -10.22 21.38
CA GLY A 145 10.54 -11.64 21.47
C GLY A 145 9.35 -12.61 21.42
N LYS A 146 8.11 -12.11 21.29
CA LYS A 146 6.91 -12.95 21.10
C LYS A 146 6.56 -13.06 19.62
N PRO A 147 5.87 -14.15 19.21
CA PRO A 147 5.28 -14.26 17.88
C PRO A 147 4.35 -13.09 17.57
N LEU A 148 4.40 -12.60 16.33
CA LEU A 148 3.47 -11.58 15.85
C LEU A 148 2.08 -12.19 15.59
N ASP A 149 1.05 -11.44 15.93
CA ASP A 149 -0.33 -11.82 15.70
C ASP A 149 -0.90 -11.10 14.46
N PHE A 150 -1.10 -11.87 13.39
CA PHE A 150 -1.67 -11.36 12.14
C PHE A 150 -3.19 -11.31 12.13
N SER A 151 -3.87 -11.93 13.11
CA SER A 151 -5.33 -11.96 13.18
C SER A 151 -5.97 -10.58 13.41
N SER A 152 -5.17 -9.59 13.83
CA SER A 152 -5.61 -8.20 13.96
C SER A 152 -5.86 -7.51 12.61
N ILE A 153 -5.30 -8.03 11.51
CA ILE A 153 -5.42 -7.45 10.17
C ILE A 153 -6.83 -7.69 9.63
N LYS A 154 -7.58 -6.60 9.49
CA LYS A 154 -8.94 -6.62 8.95
C LYS A 154 -8.91 -6.76 7.43
N ARG A 155 -9.88 -7.52 6.90
CA ARG A 155 -10.10 -7.53 5.46
C ARG A 155 -10.45 -6.12 4.96
N PRO A 156 -9.80 -5.63 3.89
CA PRO A 156 -10.21 -4.38 3.29
C PRO A 156 -11.65 -4.53 2.79
N ARG A 157 -12.46 -3.50 3.00
CA ARG A 157 -13.79 -3.46 2.41
C ARG A 157 -13.61 -3.47 0.90
N ARG A 158 -14.21 -4.44 0.21
CA ARG A 158 -14.27 -4.42 -1.25
C ARG A 158 -15.06 -3.17 -1.60
N PHE A 159 -14.40 -2.21 -2.25
CA PHE A 159 -15.12 -1.17 -2.95
C PHE A 159 -15.83 -1.89 -4.08
N VAL A 160 -17.11 -2.18 -3.88
CA VAL A 160 -17.97 -2.58 -4.99
C VAL A 160 -18.14 -1.29 -5.76
N ASP A 161 -17.49 -1.18 -6.90
CA ASP A 161 -17.82 -0.10 -7.82
C ASP A 161 -19.31 -0.29 -8.16
N PRO A 162 -20.19 0.60 -7.68
CA PRO A 162 -21.62 0.42 -7.83
C PRO A 162 -21.96 0.28 -9.31
N VAL A 163 -21.24 0.99 -10.19
CA VAL A 163 -21.44 1.01 -11.64
C VAL A 163 -21.15 -0.35 -12.27
N SER A 164 -20.05 -1.00 -11.88
CA SER A 164 -19.67 -2.33 -12.39
C SER A 164 -20.65 -3.44 -12.01
N SER A 165 -21.43 -3.23 -10.94
CA SER A 165 -22.43 -4.17 -10.44
C SER A 165 -23.83 -3.94 -11.01
N LEU A 166 -24.04 -2.86 -11.77
CA LEU A 166 -25.35 -2.57 -12.37
C LEU A 166 -25.62 -3.54 -13.55
N PRO A 167 -26.85 -4.09 -13.65
CA PRO A 167 -27.28 -4.79 -14.85
C PRO A 167 -27.11 -3.90 -16.08
N SER A 168 -26.58 -4.44 -17.17
CA SER A 168 -26.30 -3.70 -18.41
C SER A 168 -27.50 -2.87 -18.91
N LYS A 169 -28.73 -3.38 -18.73
CA LYS A 169 -29.96 -2.65 -19.07
C LYS A 169 -30.14 -1.37 -18.23
N LEU A 170 -30.00 -1.49 -16.91
CA LEU A 170 -30.10 -0.37 -15.97
C LEU A 170 -29.00 0.67 -16.22
N PHE A 171 -27.77 0.22 -16.52
CA PHE A 171 -26.68 1.12 -16.88
C PHE A 171 -26.97 1.90 -18.18
N HIS A 172 -27.49 1.23 -19.20
CA HIS A 172 -27.90 1.89 -20.45
C HIS A 172 -29.03 2.90 -20.22
N GLU A 173 -30.01 2.56 -19.38
CA GLU A 173 -31.12 3.43 -19.04
C GLU A 173 -30.67 4.67 -18.26
N LEU A 174 -29.80 4.50 -17.26
CA LEU A 174 -29.21 5.61 -16.52
C LEU A 174 -28.36 6.53 -17.42
N ARG A 175 -27.62 5.95 -18.37
CA ARG A 175 -26.83 6.71 -19.35
C ARG A 175 -27.72 7.47 -20.34
N GLN A 176 -28.85 6.89 -20.76
CA GLN A 176 -29.82 7.59 -21.59
C GLN A 176 -30.51 8.72 -20.82
N ARG A 177 -30.89 8.47 -19.56
CA ARG A 177 -31.43 9.50 -18.66
C ARG A 177 -30.44 10.64 -18.45
N SER A 178 -29.15 10.35 -18.21
CA SER A 178 -28.15 11.42 -18.02
C SER A 178 -27.93 12.27 -19.27
N GLN A 179 -28.14 11.71 -20.46
CA GLN A 179 -28.06 12.46 -21.73
C GLN A 179 -29.31 13.29 -22.01
N GLN A 180 -30.44 12.94 -21.38
CA GLN A 180 -31.73 13.64 -21.51
C GLN A 180 -31.93 14.68 -20.40
N LEU A 181 -31.18 14.57 -19.30
CA LEU A 181 -31.07 15.64 -18.32
C LEU A 181 -30.26 16.77 -18.96
N GLU A 182 -30.97 17.75 -19.52
CA GLU A 182 -30.38 19.07 -19.72
C GLU A 182 -29.91 19.57 -18.35
N VAL A 183 -28.66 20.01 -18.26
CA VAL A 183 -28.16 20.73 -17.09
C VAL A 183 -29.09 21.92 -16.92
N SER A 184 -29.98 21.89 -15.92
CA SER A 184 -30.86 23.03 -15.70
C SER A 184 -29.98 24.24 -15.41
N GLU A 185 -30.18 25.32 -16.15
CA GLU A 185 -29.52 26.61 -15.92
C GLU A 185 -29.74 27.13 -14.48
N SER A 186 -30.70 26.56 -13.74
CA SER A 186 -30.87 26.74 -12.29
C SER A 186 -29.61 26.46 -11.46
N SER A 187 -28.72 25.57 -11.92
CA SER A 187 -27.40 25.36 -11.28
C SER A 187 -26.34 26.40 -11.70
N ALA A 188 -26.55 27.10 -12.83
CA ALA A 188 -25.67 28.18 -13.28
C ALA A 188 -25.95 29.50 -12.54
N GLU A 189 -27.18 29.71 -12.06
CA GLU A 189 -27.53 30.87 -11.21
C GLU A 189 -27.03 30.75 -9.76
N LEU A 190 -26.51 29.59 -9.34
CA LEU A 190 -26.08 29.36 -7.94
C LEU A 190 -24.60 29.65 -7.66
N ILE A 191 -23.85 30.20 -8.62
CA ILE A 191 -22.50 30.70 -8.36
C ILE A 191 -22.33 32.09 -8.99
N GLU A 192 -23.17 33.04 -8.56
CA GLU A 192 -22.85 34.47 -8.65
C GLU A 192 -22.11 34.97 -7.40
N ASP A 193 -21.67 34.08 -6.51
CA ASP A 193 -20.82 34.50 -5.41
C ASP A 193 -19.40 34.75 -5.95
N ALA A 194 -19.14 36.01 -6.34
CA ALA A 194 -17.85 36.48 -6.82
C ALA A 194 -16.70 36.10 -5.85
N THR A 195 -17.01 35.95 -4.56
CA THR A 195 -16.08 35.50 -3.52
C THR A 195 -15.64 34.05 -3.75
N LEU A 196 -16.57 33.16 -4.12
CA LEU A 196 -16.26 31.76 -4.40
C LEU A 196 -15.39 31.61 -5.65
N LEU A 197 -15.68 32.39 -6.70
CA LEU A 197 -14.89 32.37 -7.94
C LEU A 197 -13.47 32.91 -7.72
N GLU A 198 -13.31 33.97 -6.92
CA GLU A 198 -11.98 34.49 -6.53
C GLU A 198 -11.18 33.45 -5.72
N LEU A 199 -11.84 32.71 -4.82
CA LEU A 199 -11.21 31.64 -4.05
C LEU A 199 -10.77 30.47 -4.92
N LEU A 200 -11.57 30.06 -5.91
CA LEU A 200 -11.24 28.98 -6.84
C LEU A 200 -10.04 29.35 -7.73
N VAL A 201 -9.99 30.60 -8.22
CA VAL A 201 -8.84 31.09 -9.01
C VAL A 201 -7.57 31.11 -8.17
N ARG A 202 -7.62 31.55 -6.91
CA ARG A 202 -6.46 31.54 -6.00
C ARG A 202 -5.96 30.14 -5.67
N LEU A 203 -6.87 29.17 -5.56
CA LEU A 203 -6.54 27.75 -5.37
C LEU A 203 -5.80 27.17 -6.57
N ASP A 204 -6.24 27.49 -7.80
CA ASP A 204 -5.59 27.05 -9.04
C ASP A 204 -4.21 27.70 -9.25
N GLU A 205 -4.01 28.93 -8.77
CA GLU A 205 -2.73 29.64 -8.82
C GLU A 205 -1.74 29.21 -7.72
N GLY A 206 -2.16 28.34 -6.80
CA GLY A 206 -1.32 27.80 -5.73
C GLY A 206 -0.87 28.85 -4.70
N THR A 207 -1.67 29.90 -4.50
CA THR A 207 -1.40 30.92 -3.48
C THR A 207 -1.95 30.50 -2.12
N ASP A 208 -1.19 30.76 -1.05
CA ASP A 208 -1.63 30.52 0.32
C ASP A 208 -2.86 31.38 0.63
N LEU A 209 -3.96 30.72 1.02
CA LEU A 209 -5.24 31.34 1.32
C LEU A 209 -5.44 31.46 2.83
N GLU A 210 -5.36 32.68 3.35
CA GLU A 210 -5.81 32.96 4.71
C GLU A 210 -7.33 33.06 4.73
N LEU A 211 -7.98 32.01 5.24
CA LEU A 211 -9.43 31.99 5.39
C LEU A 211 -9.86 33.02 6.45
N PRO A 212 -10.91 33.85 6.19
CA PRO A 212 -11.43 34.75 7.20
C PRO A 212 -11.95 33.93 8.39
N GLY A 213 -11.53 34.30 9.60
CA GLY A 213 -11.93 33.63 10.83
C GLY A 213 -13.45 33.74 11.06
N GLY A 214 -14.19 32.73 10.61
CA GLY A 214 -15.63 32.60 10.77
C GLY A 214 -15.99 31.18 11.22
N LYS A 215 -16.99 31.06 12.09
CA LYS A 215 -17.53 29.76 12.49
C LYS A 215 -18.35 29.19 11.33
N VAL A 216 -17.86 28.11 10.72
CA VAL A 216 -18.65 27.31 9.79
C VAL A 216 -19.70 26.55 10.60
N LEU A 217 -20.96 26.94 10.46
CA LEU A 217 -22.09 26.13 10.90
C LEU A 217 -22.50 25.25 9.72
N VAL A 218 -22.24 23.96 9.85
CA VAL A 218 -22.81 22.96 8.93
C VAL A 218 -24.21 22.65 9.45
N GLU A 219 -25.24 23.18 8.80
CA GLU A 219 -26.62 22.77 9.10
C GLU A 219 -26.78 21.28 8.72
N GLU A 220 -27.20 20.46 9.69
CA GLU A 220 -27.28 19.00 9.56
C GLU A 220 -28.43 18.50 8.66
N ASP A 221 -29.14 19.38 7.95
CA ASP A 221 -30.46 19.08 7.36
C ASP A 221 -30.45 18.39 5.98
N VAL A 222 -29.31 17.98 5.43
CA VAL A 222 -29.29 17.20 4.15
C VAL A 222 -29.33 15.67 4.37
N LYS A 223 -29.56 15.20 5.60
CA LYS A 223 -29.65 13.76 5.90
C LYS A 223 -31.03 13.13 5.73
N SER A 224 -32.10 13.89 5.47
CA SER A 224 -33.47 13.34 5.42
C SER A 224 -33.98 12.91 4.04
N ASP A 225 -33.50 13.47 2.92
CA ASP A 225 -34.18 13.28 1.62
C ASP A 225 -33.78 12.03 0.82
N PHE A 226 -32.72 11.31 1.21
CA PHE A 226 -32.35 10.07 0.51
C PHE A 226 -33.04 8.81 1.05
N ARG A 227 -33.74 8.89 2.19
CA ARG A 227 -34.43 7.72 2.77
C ARG A 227 -35.87 7.56 2.31
N SER A 228 -36.52 8.61 1.79
CA SER A 228 -37.91 8.55 1.34
C SER A 228 -38.08 8.06 -0.11
N MET A 229 -37.02 8.01 -0.93
CA MET A 229 -37.10 7.57 -2.33
C MET A 229 -36.79 6.07 -2.54
N LEU A 230 -36.59 5.29 -1.48
CA LEU A 230 -36.26 3.86 -1.57
C LEU A 230 -37.39 2.93 -1.10
N ASP A 231 -38.54 3.48 -0.69
CA ASP A 231 -39.68 2.73 -0.17
C ASP A 231 -40.98 2.86 -1.00
N ASP A 232 -40.92 3.35 -2.26
CA ASP A 232 -42.05 3.31 -3.23
C ASP A 232 -41.70 2.55 -4.51
#